data_AF-A0A2V3W130-F1
#
_entry.id   AF-A0A2V3W130-F1
#
_cell.length_a   1.000
_cell.length_b   1.000
_cell.length_c   1.000
_cell.angle_alpha   90.00
_cell.angle_beta   90.00
_cell.angle_gamma   90.00
#
_symmetry.space_group_name_H-M   'P 1'
#
loop_
_entity.id
_entity.type
_entity.pdbx_description
1 polymer ?
#
loop_
_entity_poly.entity_id
_entity_poly.type
_entity_poly.pdbx_seq_one_letter_code
_entity_poly.pdbx_strand_id
1 'polypeptide(L)'
;MDVIIDSKKLAEAKQIASNIETSIKRTEMYCGTLVSTVASSSWKGKSRDAFLSYIEIIEGYHKDLTSAVQLQTQALNNLERYINEFSKDNRVSRIRNL
;
A
#
# COMPACT_ATOMS: atom_id res chain seq x y z
N MET A 1 -29.00 2.92 8.90
CA MET A 1 -28.57 1.81 8.03
C MET A 1 -27.33 1.23 8.67
N ASP A 2 -27.38 -0.02 9.11
CA ASP A 2 -26.19 -0.72 9.61
C ASP A 2 -25.26 -1.05 8.43
N VAL A 3 -23.96 -0.85 8.63
CA VAL A 3 -22.94 -1.25 7.65
C VAL A 3 -22.75 -2.76 7.74
N ILE A 4 -23.22 -3.49 6.73
CA ILE A 4 -23.00 -4.93 6.62
C ILE A 4 -21.69 -5.15 5.86
N ILE A 5 -20.71 -5.77 6.52
CA ILE A 5 -19.44 -6.14 5.89
C ILE A 5 -19.58 -7.57 5.36
N ASP A 6 -19.55 -7.69 4.04
CA ASP A 6 -19.57 -8.97 3.34
C ASP A 6 -18.19 -9.65 3.46
N SER A 7 -18.14 -10.78 4.16
CA SER A 7 -16.92 -11.53 4.42
C SER A 7 -16.20 -11.99 3.15
N LYS A 8 -16.95 -12.36 2.10
CA LYS A 8 -16.37 -12.79 0.83
C LYS A 8 -15.73 -11.61 0.10
N LYS A 9 -16.45 -10.49 0.01
CA LYS A 9 -15.92 -9.26 -0.60
C LYS A 9 -14.72 -8.71 0.19
N LEU A 10 -14.72 -8.85 1.51
CA LEU A 10 -13.58 -8.46 2.34
C LEU A 10 -12.35 -9.35 2.06
N ALA A 11 -12.52 -10.67 1.94
CA ALA A 11 -11.44 -11.57 1.57
C ALA A 11 -10.88 -11.24 0.17
N GLU A 12 -11.75 -10.98 -0.80
CA GLU A 12 -11.36 -10.53 -2.14
C GLU A 12 -10.58 -9.21 -2.09
N ALA A 13 -11.05 -8.22 -1.32
CA ALA A 13 -10.38 -6.94 -1.15
C ALA A 13 -8.99 -7.09 -0.50
N LYS A 14 -8.85 -7.96 0.52
CA LYS A 14 -7.55 -8.29 1.14
C LYS A 14 -6.59 -8.89 0.11
N GLN A 15 -7.06 -9.81 -0.72
CA GLN A 15 -6.24 -10.43 -1.75
C GLN A 15 -5.79 -9.42 -2.82
N ILE A 16 -6.72 -8.57 -3.29
CA ILE A 16 -6.42 -7.52 -4.27
C ILE A 16 -5.40 -6.53 -3.68
N ALA A 17 -5.59 -6.08 -2.44
CA ALA A 17 -4.65 -5.18 -1.77
C ALA A 17 -3.25 -5.77 -1.66
N SER A 18 -3.14 -7.04 -1.28
CA SER A 18 -1.85 -7.77 -1.23
C SER A 18 -1.17 -7.85 -2.60
N ASN A 19 -1.94 -8.10 -3.67
CA ASN A 19 -1.42 -8.15 -5.03
C ASN A 19 -0.92 -6.77 -5.50
N ILE A 20 -1.69 -5.71 -5.21
CA ILE A 20 -1.33 -4.32 -5.54
C ILE A 20 -0.05 -3.92 -4.78
N GLU A 21 0.01 -4.17 -3.47
CA GLU A 21 1.18 -3.88 -2.65
C GLU A 21 2.43 -4.60 -3.17
N THR A 22 2.30 -5.88 -3.53
CA THR A 22 3.40 -6.66 -4.10
C THR A 22 3.86 -6.07 -5.44
N SER A 23 2.92 -5.68 -6.30
CA SER A 23 3.24 -5.08 -7.61
C SER A 23 3.99 -3.75 -7.44
N ILE A 24 3.49 -2.88 -6.55
CA ILE A 24 4.07 -1.56 -6.31
C ILE A 24 5.48 -1.68 -5.72
N LYS A 25 5.69 -2.56 -4.74
CA LYS A 25 7.02 -2.85 -4.17
C LYS A 25 8.01 -3.33 -5.25
N ARG A 26 7.56 -4.17 -6.19
CA ARG A 26 8.41 -4.61 -7.31
C ARG A 26 8.78 -3.46 -8.23
N THR A 27 7.83 -2.59 -8.57
CA THR A 27 8.10 -1.43 -9.43
C THR A 27 9.03 -0.42 -8.75
N GLU A 28 8.88 -0.19 -7.44
CA GLU A 28 9.81 0.63 -6.64
C GLU A 28 11.23 0.07 -6.69
N MET A 29 11.40 -1.24 -6.45
CA MET A 29 12.69 -1.92 -6.53
C MET A 29 13.32 -1.83 -7.92
N TYR A 30 12.51 -1.96 -8.97
CA TYR A 30 12.97 -1.82 -10.35
C TYR A 30 13.47 -0.40 -10.64
N CYS A 31 12.76 0.64 -10.18
CA CYS A 31 13.21 2.02 -10.28
C CYS A 31 14.56 2.22 -9.59
N GLY A 32 14.71 1.78 -8.34
CA GLY A 32 15.99 1.89 -7.62
C GLY A 32 17.15 1.15 -8.31
N THR A 33 16.85 -0.02 -8.91
CA THR A 33 17.83 -0.78 -9.70
C THR A 33 18.24 -0.02 -10.96
N LEU A 34 17.29 0.62 -11.65
CA LEU A 34 17.55 1.40 -12.85
C LEU A 34 18.39 2.65 -12.55
N VAL A 35 18.07 3.38 -11.47
CA VAL A 35 18.89 4.51 -10.98
C VAL A 35 20.32 4.07 -10.71
N SER A 36 20.49 2.98 -9.95
CA SER A 36 21.81 2.42 -9.62
C SER A 36 22.59 1.99 -10.86
N THR A 37 21.90 1.36 -11.82
CA THR A 37 22.50 0.92 -13.09
C THR A 37 23.02 2.12 -13.88
N VAL A 38 22.21 3.15 -14.06
CA VAL A 38 22.62 4.35 -14.82
C VAL A 38 23.71 5.13 -14.09
N ALA A 39 23.62 5.26 -12.76
CA ALA A 39 24.64 5.92 -11.95
C ALA A 39 26.01 5.23 -12.04
N SER A 40 26.03 3.90 -12.13
CA SER A 40 27.25 3.09 -12.27
C SER A 40 27.78 2.96 -13.70
N SER A 41 26.98 3.37 -14.70
CA SER A 41 27.31 3.20 -16.12
C SER A 41 28.39 4.17 -16.61
N SER A 42 28.99 3.85 -17.77
CA SER A 42 29.91 4.76 -18.48
C SER A 42 29.19 5.92 -19.18
N TRP A 43 27.85 5.95 -19.18
CA TRP A 43 27.07 7.01 -19.78
C TRP A 43 27.30 8.33 -19.03
N LYS A 44 27.45 9.43 -19.77
CA LYS A 44 27.72 10.78 -19.27
C LYS A 44 27.01 11.83 -20.10
N GLY A 45 26.86 13.02 -19.52
CA GLY A 45 26.31 14.20 -20.19
C GLY A 45 24.85 14.48 -19.86
N LYS A 46 24.35 15.62 -20.34
CA LYS A 46 23.05 16.18 -19.92
C LYS A 46 21.86 15.24 -20.13
N SER A 47 21.89 14.40 -21.17
CA SER A 47 20.82 13.43 -21.40
C SER A 47 20.75 12.35 -20.32
N ARG A 48 21.90 11.94 -19.77
CA ARG A 48 21.95 11.02 -18.62
C ARG A 48 21.36 11.70 -17.39
N ASP A 49 21.78 12.92 -17.12
CA ASP A 49 21.35 13.65 -15.93
C ASP A 49 19.83 13.89 -15.96
N ALA A 50 19.29 14.29 -17.12
CA ALA A 50 17.84 14.42 -17.31
C ALA A 50 17.09 13.08 -17.13
N PHE A 51 17.65 11.98 -17.65
CA PHE A 51 17.08 10.65 -17.45
C PHE A 51 17.06 10.24 -15.97
N LEU A 52 18.18 10.43 -15.27
CA LEU A 52 18.29 10.13 -13.83
C LEU A 52 17.27 10.93 -13.03
N SER A 53 17.21 12.26 -13.23
CA SER A 53 16.24 13.10 -12.53
C SER A 53 14.80 12.66 -12.77
N TYR A 54 14.46 12.23 -13.99
CA TYR A 54 13.13 11.71 -14.28
C TYR A 54 12.82 10.41 -13.53
N ILE A 55 13.76 9.45 -13.50
CA ILE A 55 13.57 8.19 -12.78
C ILE A 55 13.54 8.41 -11.27
N GLU A 56 14.34 9.33 -10.72
CA GLU A 56 14.33 9.68 -9.30
C GLU A 56 12.98 10.25 -8.85
N ILE A 57 12.34 11.07 -9.68
CA ILE A 57 10.97 11.56 -9.44
C ILE A 57 9.97 10.39 -9.39
N ILE A 58 10.06 9.48 -10.37
CA ILE A 58 9.20 8.29 -10.42
C ILE A 58 9.43 7.39 -9.21
N GLU A 59 10.68 7.19 -8.80
CA GLU A 59 11.04 6.43 -7.61
C GLU A 59 10.43 7.04 -6.34
N GLY A 60 10.46 8.37 -6.21
CA GLY A 60 9.79 9.10 -5.14
C GLY A 60 8.30 8.81 -5.08
N TYR A 61 7.59 8.88 -6.21
CA TYR A 61 6.17 8.51 -6.25
C TYR A 61 5.91 7.04 -5.91
N HIS A 62 6.78 6.13 -6.33
CA HIS A 62 6.64 4.72 -5.94
C HIS A 62 6.83 4.50 -4.44
N LYS A 63 7.74 5.20 -3.78
CA LYS A 63 7.92 5.16 -2.31
C LYS A 63 6.66 5.61 -1.57
N ASP A 64 6.07 6.72 -2.02
CA ASP A 64 4.83 7.24 -1.45
C ASP A 64 3.67 6.25 -1.64
N LEU A 65 3.54 5.71 -2.86
CA LEU A 65 2.53 4.69 -3.16
C LEU A 65 2.73 3.43 -2.32
N THR A 66 3.96 2.91 -2.18
CA THR A 66 4.27 1.76 -1.32
C THR A 66 3.80 2.00 0.11
N SER A 67 4.07 3.19 0.66
CA SER A 67 3.65 3.56 2.01
C SER A 67 2.13 3.59 2.14
N ALA A 68 1.43 4.19 1.18
CA ALA A 68 -0.03 4.27 1.17
C ALA A 68 -0.69 2.88 1.07
N VAL A 69 -0.20 2.01 0.19
CA VAL A 69 -0.80 0.67 0.02
C VAL A 69 -0.49 -0.26 1.18
N GLN A 70 0.66 -0.12 1.84
CA GLN A 70 0.94 -0.84 3.09
C GLN A 70 -0.08 -0.50 4.18
N LEU A 71 -0.38 0.79 4.36
CA LEU A 71 -1.40 1.24 5.31
C LEU A 71 -2.79 0.72 4.93
N GLN A 72 -3.13 0.71 3.64
CA GLN A 72 -4.39 0.17 3.14
C GLN A 72 -4.51 -1.34 3.40
N THR A 73 -3.48 -2.13 3.07
CA THR A 73 -3.45 -3.58 3.34
C THR A 73 -3.58 -3.85 4.84
N GLN A 74 -2.85 -3.09 5.67
CA GLN A 74 -2.93 -3.21 7.12
C GLN A 74 -4.33 -2.88 7.65
N ALA A 75 -4.98 -1.83 7.13
CA ALA A 75 -6.34 -1.47 7.51
C ALA A 75 -7.34 -2.58 7.18
N LEU A 76 -7.27 -3.15 5.96
CA LEU A 76 -8.13 -4.25 5.53
C LEU A 76 -7.92 -5.52 6.36
N ASN A 77 -6.67 -5.84 6.68
CA ASN A 77 -6.34 -6.99 7.51
C ASN A 77 -6.84 -6.85 8.95
N ASN A 78 -6.84 -5.63 9.50
CA ASN A 78 -7.31 -5.36 10.85
C ASN A 78 -8.83 -5.16 10.95
N LEU A 79 -9.54 -5.02 9.83
CA LEU A 79 -10.96 -4.66 9.83
C LEU A 79 -11.84 -5.62 10.63
N GLU A 80 -11.66 -6.94 10.45
CA GLU A 80 -12.37 -7.96 11.24
C GLU A 80 -12.07 -7.86 12.73
N ARG A 81 -10.80 -7.63 13.09
CA ARG A 81 -10.40 -7.44 14.49
C ARG A 81 -11.12 -6.22 15.08
N TYR A 82 -11.10 -5.09 14.38
CA TYR A 82 -11.74 -3.86 14.86
C TYR A 82 -13.26 -3.99 14.98
N ILE A 83 -13.94 -4.68 14.07
CA ILE A 83 -15.38 -4.98 14.19
C ILE A 83 -15.65 -5.82 15.45
N ASN A 84 -14.84 -6.86 15.66
CA ASN A 84 -14.98 -7.75 16.80
C ASN A 84 -14.71 -7.05 18.13
N GLU A 85 -13.67 -6.21 18.19
CA GLU A 85 -13.33 -5.40 19.36
C GLU A 85 -14.44 -4.38 19.67
N PHE A 86 -14.94 -3.66 18.67
CA PHE A 86 -16.05 -2.72 18.83
C PHE A 86 -17.32 -3.41 19.34
N SER A 87 -17.65 -4.58 18.80
CA SER A 87 -18.83 -5.35 19.22
C SER A 87 -18.74 -5.87 20.67
N LYS A 88 -17.51 -6.03 21.19
CA LYS A 88 -17.22 -6.48 22.56
C LYS A 88 -17.01 -5.31 23.52
N ASP A 89 -17.02 -4.06 23.06
CA ASP A 89 -16.85 -2.90 23.92
C ASP A 89 -18.02 -2.79 24.90
N ASN A 90 -17.71 -2.67 26.20
CA ASN A 90 -18.68 -2.64 27.28
C ASN A 90 -19.72 -1.51 27.15
N ARG A 91 -19.39 -0.41 26.47
CA ARG A 91 -20.32 0.70 26.21
C ARG A 91 -21.33 0.30 25.14
N VAL A 92 -20.88 -0.38 24.08
CA VAL A 92 -21.72 -0.86 23.00
C VAL A 92 -22.63 -1.99 23.48
N SER A 93 -22.09 -2.94 24.27
CA SER A 93 -22.88 -4.05 24.82
C SER A 93 -23.97 -3.57 25.78
N ARG A 94 -23.70 -2.53 26.59
CA ARG A 94 -24.71 -1.90 27.45
C ARG A 94 -25.83 -1.24 26.64
N ILE A 95 -25.51 -0.56 25.55
CA ILE A 95 -26.52 0.06 24.68
C ILE A 95 -27.36 -0.99 23.95
N ARG A 96 -26.74 -2.11 23.52
CA ARG A 96 -27.43 -3.18 22.80
C ARG A 96 -28.43 -3.97 23.64
N ASN A 97 -28.28 -3.91 24.97
CA ASN A 97 -29.12 -4.59 25.96
C ASN A 97 -30.14 -3.64 26.63
N LEU A 98 -30.29 -2.40 26.12
CA LEU A 98 -31.36 -1.47 26.46
C LEU A 98 -32.48 -1.56 25.42
#